data_AF-A0A2A4S083-F1
#
_entry.id   AF-A0A2A4S083-F1
#
_cell.length_a   1.000
_cell.length_b   1.000
_cell.length_c   1.000
_cell.angle_alpha   90.00
_cell.angle_beta   90.00
_cell.angle_gamma   90.00
#
_symmetry.space_group_name_H-M   'P 1'
#
loop_
_entity.id
_entity.type
_entity.pdbx_description
1 polymer ?
#
loop_
_entity_poly.entity_id
_entity_poly.type
_entity_poly.pdbx_seq_one_letter_code
_entity_poly.pdbx_strand_id
1 'polypeptide(L)'
;MTEESETTLSTSHAPDLDWSQIRETVAMLTLAVARIEYAMKDGNDSVDTLTEWFTSMVGNAQVINMAAQDLPEGSTRDIILSNCQAVDEKVQSAIIAFQFYDKFTQRLSHISVILKSLSAIVSDSGRVYSPYEWSALQKMIKSKYTLDSDQKMFDAILAGQSVEEVLKEAIKLETEEKGSDVELF
;
A
#
# COMPACT_ATOMS: atom_id res chain seq x y z
N MET A 1 5.50 45.29 -13.00
CA MET A 1 5.00 45.14 -11.63
C MET A 1 4.09 43.94 -11.63
N THR A 2 4.59 42.84 -11.07
CA THR A 2 3.90 41.58 -10.86
C THR A 2 2.90 41.76 -9.73
N GLU A 3 1.60 41.65 -10.02
CA GLU A 3 0.59 41.38 -9.00
C GLU A 3 0.59 39.87 -8.74
N GLU A 4 1.13 39.49 -7.58
CA GLU A 4 0.93 38.16 -7.02
C GLU A 4 -0.56 37.99 -6.72
N SER A 5 -1.21 37.09 -7.46
CA SER A 5 -2.54 36.61 -7.14
C SER A 5 -2.44 35.78 -5.86
N GLU A 6 -2.80 36.37 -4.72
CA GLU A 6 -3.01 35.63 -3.47
C GLU A 6 -4.08 34.56 -3.72
N THR A 7 -3.64 33.31 -3.84
CA THR A 7 -4.51 32.13 -3.84
C THR A 7 -5.15 32.01 -2.47
N THR A 8 -6.28 32.70 -2.29
CA THR A 8 -7.15 32.52 -1.13
C THR A 8 -7.63 31.07 -1.12
N LEU A 9 -7.22 30.31 -0.10
CA LEU A 9 -7.71 28.96 0.15
C LEU A 9 -9.24 29.01 0.32
N SER A 10 -9.96 28.22 -0.48
CA SER A 10 -11.38 28.00 -0.29
C SER A 10 -11.61 27.44 1.11
N THR A 11 -12.22 28.25 1.97
CA THR A 11 -12.59 27.84 3.33
C THR A 11 -13.99 27.27 3.30
N SER A 12 -14.30 26.36 4.23
CA SER A 12 -15.66 25.81 4.37
C SER A 12 -16.75 26.86 4.62
N HIS A 13 -16.37 28.12 4.86
CA HIS A 13 -17.24 29.24 5.19
C HIS A 13 -17.37 30.27 4.05
N ALA A 14 -16.58 30.15 2.97
CA ALA A 14 -16.68 30.98 1.76
C ALA A 14 -16.25 30.19 0.49
N PRO A 15 -17.06 29.22 0.04
CA PRO A 15 -16.73 28.38 -1.10
C PRO A 15 -17.08 29.09 -2.42
N ASP A 16 -16.08 29.68 -3.06
CA ASP A 16 -16.16 30.05 -4.46
C ASP A 16 -15.52 28.95 -5.29
N LEU A 17 -16.29 27.92 -5.67
CA LEU A 17 -15.85 26.90 -6.61
C LEU A 17 -17.04 26.33 -7.38
N ASP A 18 -16.87 26.24 -8.70
CA ASP A 18 -17.75 25.48 -9.57
C ASP A 18 -17.57 23.97 -9.25
N TRP A 19 -18.36 23.48 -8.29
CA TRP A 19 -18.34 22.09 -7.84
C TRP A 19 -18.61 21.08 -8.96
N SER A 20 -19.13 21.52 -10.10
CA SER A 20 -19.28 20.68 -11.29
C SER A 20 -17.94 20.12 -11.76
N GLN A 21 -16.89 20.94 -11.82
CA GLN A 21 -15.55 20.55 -12.28
C GLN A 21 -14.86 19.62 -11.28
N ILE A 22 -15.03 19.89 -9.98
CA ILE A 22 -14.51 19.03 -8.91
C ILE A 22 -15.18 17.66 -8.98
N ARG A 23 -16.52 17.63 -9.11
CA ARG A 23 -17.29 16.39 -9.21
C ARG A 23 -16.87 15.56 -10.41
N GLU A 24 -16.74 16.17 -11.58
CA GLU A 24 -16.29 15.50 -12.81
C GLU A 24 -14.87 14.94 -12.66
N THR A 25 -13.95 15.73 -12.09
CA THR A 25 -12.56 15.30 -11.88
C THR A 25 -12.46 14.15 -10.87
N VAL A 26 -13.19 14.23 -9.75
CA VAL A 26 -13.24 13.16 -8.75
C VAL A 26 -13.85 11.89 -9.35
N ALA A 27 -14.88 12.00 -10.20
CA ALA A 27 -15.45 10.86 -10.89
C ALA A 27 -14.44 10.20 -11.86
N MET A 28 -13.67 11.00 -12.61
CA MET A 28 -12.60 10.50 -13.48
C MET A 28 -11.48 9.80 -12.70
N LEU A 29 -11.04 10.37 -11.57
CA LEU A 29 -10.04 9.75 -10.69
C LEU A 29 -10.56 8.44 -10.08
N THR A 30 -11.82 8.41 -9.66
CA THR A 30 -12.47 7.21 -9.14
C THR A 30 -12.50 6.10 -10.19
N LEU A 31 -12.82 6.43 -11.45
CA LEU A 31 -12.78 5.49 -12.56
C LEU A 31 -11.36 4.98 -12.83
N ALA A 32 -10.36 5.88 -12.84
CA ALA A 32 -8.96 5.51 -13.07
C ALA A 32 -8.47 4.50 -12.02
N VAL A 33 -8.75 4.74 -10.73
CA VAL A 33 -8.40 3.80 -9.66
C VAL A 33 -9.18 2.50 -9.79
N ALA A 34 -10.48 2.53 -10.06
CA ALA A 34 -11.28 1.32 -10.25
C ALA A 34 -10.77 0.45 -11.41
N ARG A 35 -10.25 1.05 -12.48
CA ARG A 35 -9.62 0.31 -13.59
C ARG A 35 -8.31 -0.35 -13.18
N ILE A 36 -7.49 0.33 -12.37
CA ILE A 36 -6.25 -0.26 -11.83
C ILE A 36 -6.60 -1.43 -10.90
N GLU A 37 -7.56 -1.27 -10.00
CA GLU A 37 -8.03 -2.37 -9.13
C GLU A 37 -8.52 -3.57 -9.93
N TYR A 38 -9.33 -3.34 -10.97
CA TYR A 38 -9.84 -4.40 -11.83
C TYR A 38 -8.70 -5.15 -12.52
N ALA A 39 -7.73 -4.42 -13.10
CA ALA A 39 -6.56 -5.03 -13.74
C ALA A 39 -5.67 -5.79 -12.75
N MET A 40 -5.60 -5.33 -11.49
CA MET A 40 -4.86 -6.02 -10.43
C MET A 40 -5.58 -7.27 -9.94
N LYS A 41 -6.93 -7.29 -9.96
CA LYS A 41 -7.71 -8.46 -9.55
C LYS A 41 -7.41 -9.69 -10.40
N ASP A 42 -7.21 -9.53 -11.71
CA ASP A 42 -6.76 -10.62 -12.59
C ASP A 42 -5.38 -11.17 -12.19
N GLY A 43 -4.52 -10.34 -11.58
CA GLY A 43 -3.23 -10.74 -11.03
C GLY A 43 -3.33 -11.50 -9.70
N ASN A 44 -4.39 -11.29 -8.92
CA ASN A 44 -4.57 -11.94 -7.62
C ASN A 44 -4.70 -13.47 -7.75
N ASP A 45 -5.52 -13.94 -8.68
CA ASP A 45 -5.70 -15.38 -8.93
C ASP A 45 -4.38 -16.06 -9.35
N SER A 46 -3.54 -15.34 -10.09
CA SER A 46 -2.20 -15.80 -10.48
C SER A 46 -1.25 -15.86 -9.27
N VAL A 47 -1.34 -14.91 -8.35
CA VAL A 47 -0.53 -14.87 -7.13
C VAL A 47 -0.91 -15.99 -6.17
N ASP A 48 -2.20 -16.24 -5.95
CA ASP A 48 -2.68 -17.33 -5.10
C ASP A 48 -2.16 -18.68 -5.60
N THR A 49 -2.25 -18.93 -6.91
CA THR A 49 -1.71 -20.13 -7.56
C THR A 49 -0.19 -20.26 -7.35
N LEU A 50 0.56 -19.17 -7.46
CA LEU A 50 2.00 -19.16 -7.23
C LEU A 50 2.35 -19.46 -5.76
N THR A 51 1.59 -18.92 -4.81
CA THR A 51 1.76 -19.21 -3.37
C THR A 51 1.54 -20.70 -3.07
N GLU A 52 0.54 -21.33 -3.69
CA GLU A 52 0.31 -22.78 -3.58
C GLU A 52 1.51 -23.57 -4.14
N TRP A 53 2.02 -23.20 -5.32
CA TRP A 53 3.19 -23.86 -5.92
C TRP A 53 4.44 -23.73 -5.07
N PHE A 54 4.68 -22.56 -4.48
CA PHE A 54 5.82 -22.34 -3.58
C PHE A 54 5.71 -23.17 -2.31
N THR A 55 4.51 -23.25 -1.74
CA THR A 55 4.24 -24.11 -0.57
C THR A 55 4.49 -25.58 -0.91
N SER A 56 4.03 -26.04 -2.08
CA SER A 56 4.31 -27.39 -2.56
C SER A 56 5.81 -27.59 -2.83
N MET A 57 6.53 -26.59 -3.33
CA MET A 57 7.96 -26.67 -3.61
C MET A 57 8.77 -26.83 -2.32
N VAL A 58 8.42 -26.11 -1.25
CA VAL A 58 9.01 -26.30 0.08
C VAL A 58 8.72 -27.70 0.60
N GLY A 59 7.47 -28.17 0.49
CA GLY A 59 7.12 -29.53 0.90
C GLY A 59 7.94 -30.59 0.16
N ASN A 60 8.10 -30.44 -1.16
CA ASN A 60 8.91 -31.34 -1.97
C ASN A 60 10.41 -31.25 -1.61
N ALA A 61 10.94 -30.05 -1.39
CA ALA A 61 12.33 -29.85 -0.95
C ALA A 61 12.61 -30.48 0.41
N GLN A 62 11.66 -30.40 1.36
CA GLN A 62 11.75 -31.06 2.66
C GLN A 62 11.80 -32.59 2.54
N VAL A 63 10.96 -33.18 1.67
CA VAL A 63 10.99 -34.63 1.41
C VAL A 63 12.33 -35.05 0.79
N ILE A 64 12.86 -34.29 -0.17
CA ILE A 64 14.17 -34.54 -0.77
C ILE A 64 15.28 -34.42 0.29
N ASN A 65 15.21 -33.41 1.16
CA ASN A 65 16.16 -33.21 2.26
C ASN A 65 16.16 -34.42 3.20
N MET A 66 14.99 -34.89 3.63
CA MET A 66 14.86 -36.11 4.45
C MET A 66 15.46 -37.34 3.78
N ALA A 67 15.13 -37.58 2.50
CA ALA A 67 15.69 -38.71 1.75
C ALA A 67 17.22 -38.61 1.57
N ALA A 68 17.75 -37.39 1.44
CA ALA A 68 19.18 -37.15 1.34
C ALA A 68 19.92 -37.40 2.66
N GLN A 69 19.25 -37.26 3.81
CA GLN A 69 19.87 -37.55 5.11
C GLN A 69 20.19 -39.04 5.30
N ASP A 70 19.42 -39.93 4.66
CA ASP A 70 19.64 -41.38 4.66
C ASP A 70 20.78 -41.83 3.73
N LEU A 71 21.30 -40.93 2.88
CA LEU A 71 22.45 -41.22 2.04
C LEU A 71 23.73 -41.26 2.88
N PRO A 72 24.73 -42.08 2.50
CA PRO A 72 26.06 -42.04 3.10
C PRO A 72 26.66 -40.63 3.02
N GLU A 73 27.43 -40.26 4.04
CA GLU A 73 28.17 -39.00 4.03
C GLU A 73 29.10 -38.92 2.81
N GLY A 74 29.06 -37.80 2.11
CA GLY A 74 29.83 -37.59 0.88
C GLY A 74 29.36 -36.37 0.11
N SER A 75 30.15 -35.97 -0.88
CA SER A 75 29.91 -34.73 -1.64
C SER A 75 28.53 -34.66 -2.30
N THR A 76 28.00 -35.79 -2.77
CA THR A 76 26.66 -35.84 -3.38
C THR A 76 25.56 -35.50 -2.37
N ARG A 77 25.65 -36.01 -1.14
CA ARG A 77 24.70 -35.69 -0.06
C ARG A 77 24.73 -34.20 0.25
N ASP A 78 25.93 -33.64 0.41
CA ASP A 78 26.11 -32.24 0.78
C ASP A 78 25.59 -31.29 -0.32
N ILE A 79 25.80 -31.64 -1.60
CA ILE A 79 25.25 -30.88 -2.73
C ILE A 79 23.72 -30.88 -2.71
N ILE A 80 23.08 -32.03 -2.46
CA ILE A 80 21.60 -32.12 -2.42
C ILE A 80 21.05 -31.28 -1.27
N LEU A 81 21.62 -31.41 -0.07
CA LEU A 81 21.20 -30.65 1.11
C LEU A 81 21.34 -29.15 0.90
N SER A 82 22.48 -28.71 0.34
CA SER A 82 22.74 -27.31 0.02
C SER A 82 21.75 -26.76 -1.02
N ASN A 83 21.40 -27.53 -2.05
CA ASN A 83 20.40 -27.11 -3.03
C ASN A 83 18.99 -27.03 -2.44
N CYS A 84 18.62 -27.95 -1.54
CA CYS A 84 17.33 -27.88 -0.84
C CYS A 84 17.23 -26.62 0.02
N GLN A 85 18.30 -26.29 0.75
CA GLN A 85 18.35 -25.04 1.52
C GLN A 85 18.25 -23.80 0.63
N ALA A 86 18.95 -23.77 -0.51
CA ALA A 86 18.87 -22.66 -1.45
C ALA A 86 17.47 -22.51 -2.08
N VAL A 87 16.73 -23.62 -2.26
CA VAL A 87 15.33 -23.59 -2.68
C VAL A 87 14.46 -22.99 -1.59
N ASP A 88 14.61 -23.41 -0.34
CA ASP A 88 13.85 -22.88 0.80
C ASP A 88 14.03 -21.37 0.96
N GLU A 89 15.29 -20.88 0.93
CA GLU A 89 15.60 -19.45 1.03
C GLU A 89 14.96 -18.60 -0.09
N LYS A 90 15.01 -19.11 -1.33
CA LYS A 90 14.37 -18.45 -2.49
C LYS A 90 12.85 -18.44 -2.38
N VAL A 91 12.25 -19.53 -1.90
CA VAL A 91 10.81 -19.58 -1.69
C VAL A 91 10.38 -18.59 -0.61
N GLN A 92 11.09 -18.53 0.52
CA GLN A 92 10.77 -17.55 1.57
C GLN A 92 10.86 -16.11 1.04
N SER A 93 11.87 -15.82 0.24
CA SER A 93 12.04 -14.50 -0.40
C SER A 93 10.89 -14.18 -1.36
N ALA A 94 10.43 -15.18 -2.13
CA ALA A 94 9.28 -15.04 -3.02
C ALA A 94 7.98 -14.81 -2.22
N ILE A 95 7.75 -15.55 -1.13
CA ILE A 95 6.58 -15.37 -0.24
C ILE A 95 6.52 -13.94 0.30
N ILE A 96 7.66 -13.41 0.78
CA ILE A 96 7.76 -12.01 1.23
C ILE A 96 7.40 -11.03 0.09
N ALA A 97 7.91 -11.28 -1.12
CA ALA A 97 7.56 -10.46 -2.29
C ALA A 97 6.04 -10.47 -2.61
N PHE A 98 5.35 -11.60 -2.45
CA PHE A 98 3.89 -11.65 -2.62
C PHE A 98 3.13 -10.95 -1.50
N GLN A 99 3.64 -10.93 -0.27
CA GLN A 99 3.04 -10.12 0.79
C GLN A 99 3.08 -8.62 0.46
N PHE A 100 4.14 -8.14 -0.21
CA PHE A 100 4.17 -6.78 -0.73
C PHE A 100 3.10 -6.54 -1.80
N TYR A 101 2.88 -7.51 -2.68
CA TYR A 101 1.82 -7.44 -3.69
C TYR A 101 0.42 -7.38 -3.05
N ASP A 102 0.12 -8.24 -2.07
CA ASP A 102 -1.15 -8.22 -1.35
C ASP A 102 -1.37 -6.87 -0.64
N LYS A 103 -0.35 -6.39 0.09
CA LYS A 103 -0.39 -5.09 0.75
C LYS A 103 -0.62 -3.94 -0.24
N PHE A 104 -0.03 -4.00 -1.43
CA PHE A 104 -0.23 -3.00 -2.48
C PHE A 104 -1.66 -3.02 -3.02
N THR A 105 -2.21 -4.21 -3.30
CA THR A 105 -3.60 -4.39 -3.75
C THR A 105 -4.59 -3.90 -2.70
N GLN A 106 -4.35 -4.20 -1.41
CA GLN A 106 -5.17 -3.70 -0.30
C GLN A 106 -5.14 -2.17 -0.21
N ARG A 107 -3.96 -1.54 -0.36
CA ARG A 107 -3.82 -0.08 -0.36
C ARG A 107 -4.61 0.57 -1.50
N LEU A 108 -4.57 0.00 -2.71
CA LEU A 108 -5.40 0.45 -3.83
C LEU A 108 -6.90 0.32 -3.52
N SER A 109 -7.30 -0.79 -2.90
CA SER A 109 -8.68 -0.99 -2.44
C SER A 109 -9.17 0.11 -1.51
N HIS A 110 -8.33 0.49 -0.54
CA HIS A 110 -8.64 1.58 0.37
C HIS A 110 -8.78 2.93 -0.36
N ILE A 111 -7.89 3.23 -1.32
CA ILE A 111 -7.94 4.47 -2.11
C ILE A 111 -9.25 4.54 -2.92
N SER A 112 -9.67 3.44 -3.54
CA SER A 112 -10.94 3.37 -4.28
C SER A 112 -12.15 3.69 -3.40
N VAL A 113 -12.19 3.13 -2.19
CA VAL A 113 -13.27 3.41 -1.21
C VAL A 113 -13.27 4.89 -0.80
N ILE A 114 -12.09 5.49 -0.59
CA ILE A 114 -11.95 6.91 -0.26
C ILE A 114 -12.47 7.78 -1.40
N LEU A 115 -12.05 7.51 -2.64
CA LEU A 115 -12.49 8.28 -3.81
C LEU A 115 -13.99 8.14 -4.07
N LYS A 116 -14.57 6.95 -3.90
CA LYS A 116 -16.03 6.74 -3.97
C LYS A 116 -16.76 7.57 -2.92
N SER A 117 -16.23 7.62 -1.69
CA SER A 117 -16.82 8.39 -0.61
C SER A 117 -16.73 9.89 -0.87
N LEU A 118 -15.59 10.37 -1.35
CA LEU A 118 -15.40 11.74 -1.79
C LEU A 118 -16.37 12.09 -2.92
N SER A 119 -16.47 11.23 -3.94
CA SER A 119 -17.40 11.34 -5.06
C SER A 119 -18.85 11.49 -4.58
N ALA A 120 -19.25 10.73 -3.56
CA ALA A 120 -20.58 10.79 -2.99
C ALA A 120 -20.89 12.12 -2.28
N ILE A 121 -19.92 12.76 -1.62
CA ILE A 121 -20.15 14.08 -1.01
C ILE A 121 -20.16 15.17 -2.09
N VAL A 122 -19.22 15.16 -3.04
CA VAL A 122 -19.16 16.20 -4.10
C VAL A 122 -20.28 16.12 -5.13
N SER A 123 -20.99 14.99 -5.21
CA SER A 123 -22.15 14.81 -6.08
C SER A 123 -23.44 15.40 -5.52
N ASP A 124 -23.47 15.72 -4.22
CA ASP A 124 -24.62 16.28 -3.51
C ASP A 124 -24.33 17.72 -3.08
N SER A 125 -25.04 18.67 -3.70
CA SER A 125 -24.85 20.10 -3.45
C SER A 125 -25.11 20.52 -2.01
N GLY A 126 -25.88 19.77 -1.21
CA GLY A 126 -26.09 20.06 0.21
C GLY A 126 -24.96 19.53 1.11
N ARG A 127 -24.41 18.35 0.78
CA ARG A 127 -23.37 17.68 1.59
C ARG A 127 -22.02 18.37 1.51
N VAL A 128 -21.71 18.96 0.37
CA VAL A 128 -20.47 19.72 0.13
C VAL A 128 -20.29 20.87 1.14
N TYR A 129 -21.36 21.53 1.55
CA TYR A 129 -21.29 22.64 2.50
C TYR A 129 -21.33 22.19 3.96
N SER A 130 -21.43 20.89 4.23
CA SER A 130 -21.49 20.34 5.59
C SER A 130 -20.09 20.02 6.12
N PRO A 131 -19.57 20.75 7.14
CA PRO A 131 -18.28 20.44 7.75
C PRO A 131 -18.26 19.03 8.38
N TYR A 132 -19.42 18.52 8.80
CA TYR A 132 -19.56 17.19 9.39
C TYR A 132 -19.25 16.09 8.37
N GLU A 133 -19.65 16.25 7.10
CA GLU A 133 -19.37 15.29 6.03
C GLU A 133 -17.87 15.19 5.75
N TRP A 134 -17.18 16.33 5.71
CA TRP A 134 -15.73 16.39 5.54
C TRP A 134 -14.97 15.82 6.74
N SER A 135 -15.40 16.13 7.97
CA SER A 135 -14.81 15.55 9.17
C SER A 135 -15.02 14.03 9.22
N ALA A 136 -16.19 13.53 8.82
CA ALA A 136 -16.46 12.11 8.73
C ALA A 136 -15.58 11.42 7.68
N LEU A 137 -15.39 12.05 6.52
CA LEU A 137 -14.47 11.57 5.48
C LEU A 137 -13.03 11.50 6.00
N GLN A 138 -12.54 12.54 6.65
CA GLN A 138 -11.19 12.56 7.23
C GLN A 138 -10.99 11.47 8.29
N LYS A 139 -11.95 11.28 9.19
CA LYS A 139 -11.92 10.20 10.20
C LYS A 139 -11.91 8.82 9.55
N MET A 140 -12.71 8.64 8.50
CA MET A 140 -12.77 7.40 7.76
C MET A 140 -11.44 7.12 7.03
N ILE A 141 -10.86 8.12 6.36
CA ILE A 141 -9.52 8.02 5.76
C ILE A 141 -8.49 7.64 6.82
N LYS A 142 -8.44 8.35 7.95
CA LYS A 142 -7.52 8.06 9.06
C LYS A 142 -7.66 6.63 9.57
N SER A 143 -8.88 6.12 9.69
CA SER A 143 -9.14 4.75 10.15
C SER A 143 -8.62 3.64 9.22
N LYS A 144 -8.33 3.96 7.94
CA LYS A 144 -7.75 3.01 6.98
C LYS A 144 -6.23 2.88 7.11
N TYR A 145 -5.59 3.79 7.84
CA TYR A 145 -4.18 3.69 8.17
C TYR A 145 -4.00 2.91 9.48
N THR A 146 -3.48 1.70 9.36
CA THR A 146 -3.28 0.79 10.51
C THR A 146 -1.92 0.98 11.19
N LEU A 147 -0.96 1.60 10.50
CA LEU A 147 0.37 1.90 11.04
C LEU A 147 0.38 3.28 11.70
N ASP A 148 1.05 3.39 12.85
CA ASP A 148 1.22 4.65 13.57
C ASP A 148 1.98 5.71 12.74
N SER A 149 2.96 5.27 11.96
CA SER A 149 3.69 6.11 10.99
C SER A 149 2.75 6.70 9.94
N ASP A 150 1.88 5.88 9.35
CA ASP A 150 0.91 6.32 8.35
C ASP A 150 -0.12 7.31 8.95
N GLN A 151 -0.56 7.12 10.19
CA GLN A 151 -1.46 8.04 10.88
C GLN A 151 -0.79 9.39 11.19
N LYS A 152 0.49 9.38 11.59
CA LYS A 152 1.28 10.59 11.81
C LYS A 152 1.46 11.39 10.51
N MET A 153 1.70 10.71 9.39
CA MET A 153 1.76 11.36 8.07
C MET A 153 0.43 12.04 7.72
N PHE A 154 -0.70 11.38 8.00
CA PHE A 154 -2.01 11.96 7.78
C PHE A 154 -2.27 13.20 8.66
N ASP A 155 -1.92 13.13 9.94
CA ASP A 155 -2.05 14.27 10.86
C ASP A 155 -1.15 15.45 10.47
N ALA A 156 0.05 15.17 9.95
CA ALA A 156 0.97 16.17 9.43
C ALA A 156 0.41 16.91 8.22
N ILE A 157 -0.25 16.19 7.30
CA ILE A 157 -0.96 16.80 6.17
C ILE A 157 -2.10 17.70 6.67
N LEU A 158 -2.88 17.24 7.67
CA LEU A 158 -3.93 18.06 8.28
C LEU A 158 -3.40 19.30 9.01
N ALA A 159 -2.17 19.24 9.53
CA ALA A 159 -1.47 20.37 10.13
C ALA A 159 -0.89 21.36 9.10
N GLY A 160 -1.03 21.08 7.81
CA GLY A 160 -0.62 21.96 6.72
C GLY A 160 0.79 21.69 6.17
N GLN A 161 1.43 20.58 6.56
CA GLN A 161 2.69 20.17 5.93
C GLN A 161 2.46 19.72 4.49
N SER A 162 3.43 19.97 3.61
CA SER A 162 3.35 19.49 2.24
C SER A 162 3.52 17.97 2.18
N VAL A 163 2.90 17.35 1.17
CA VAL A 163 3.03 15.90 0.94
C VAL A 163 4.50 15.50 0.77
N GLU A 164 5.31 16.33 0.10
CA GLU A 164 6.73 16.09 -0.13
C GLU A 164 7.54 16.07 1.17
N GLU A 165 7.29 17.01 2.08
CA GLU A 165 7.94 17.07 3.40
C GLU A 165 7.59 15.85 4.25
N VAL A 166 6.30 15.49 4.29
CA VAL A 166 5.80 14.34 5.05
C VAL A 166 6.42 13.04 4.54
N LEU A 167 6.48 12.84 3.22
CA LEU A 167 7.12 11.67 2.62
C LEU A 167 8.63 11.64 2.86
N LYS A 168 9.30 12.79 2.81
CA LYS A 168 10.74 12.87 3.06
C LYS A 168 11.08 12.49 4.51
N GLU A 169 10.31 12.97 5.47
CA GLU A 169 10.49 12.62 6.88
C GLU A 169 10.17 11.14 7.14
N ALA A 170 9.11 10.61 6.51
CA ALA A 170 8.77 9.20 6.58
C ALA A 170 9.89 8.28 6.07
N ILE A 171 10.44 8.58 4.89
CA ILE A 171 11.55 7.81 4.29
C ILE A 171 12.80 7.89 5.17
N LYS A 172 13.07 9.06 5.76
CA LYS A 172 14.21 9.24 6.67
C LYS A 172 14.05 8.38 7.93
N LEU A 173 12.89 8.40 8.57
CA LEU A 173 12.59 7.57 9.74
C LEU A 173 12.68 6.07 9.42
N GLU A 174 12.14 5.62 8.28
CA GLU A 174 12.25 4.21 7.86
C GLU A 174 13.71 3.79 7.58
N THR A 175 14.55 4.71 7.11
CA THR A 175 15.97 4.46 6.84
C THR A 175 16.80 4.43 8.12
N GLU A 176 16.46 5.29 9.08
CA GLU A 176 17.08 5.34 10.42
C GLU A 176 16.69 4.12 11.28
N GLU A 177 15.43 3.66 11.21
CA GLU A 177 14.99 2.42 11.86
C GLU A 177 15.67 1.18 11.27
N LYS A 178 15.77 1.08 9.94
CA LYS A 178 16.50 -0.01 9.28
C LYS A 178 18.01 0.06 9.51
N GLY A 179 18.58 1.25 9.70
CA GLY A 179 19.99 1.42 10.08
C GLY A 179 20.28 1.02 11.53
N SER A 180 19.31 1.17 12.43
CA SER A 180 19.39 0.73 13.82
C SER A 180 19.24 -0.79 13.99
N ASP A 181 18.56 -1.47 13.08
CA ASP A 181 18.30 -2.93 13.14
C ASP A 181 19.45 -3.76 12.49
N VAL A 182 20.48 -3.10 11.97
CA VAL A 182 21.71 -3.73 11.42
C VAL A 182 22.82 -3.88 12.48
N GLU A 183 22.62 -3.44 13.73
CA GLU A 183 23.56 -3.67 14.83
C GLU A 183 23.24 -4.90 15.71
N LEU A 184 22.41 -5.84 15.25
CA LEU A 184 22.18 -7.10 15.98
C LEU A 184 21.91 -8.33 15.08
N PHE A 185 22.66 -8.49 13.98
CA PHE A 185 22.92 -9.82 13.39
C PHE A 185 24.33 -9.91 12.78
#